data_AF-A0A4Y1ZPR5-F1
#
_entry.id   AF-A0A4Y1ZPR5-F1
#
_cell.length_a   1.000
_cell.length_b   1.000
_cell.length_c   1.000
_cell.angle_alpha   90.00
_cell.angle_beta   90.00
_cell.angle_gamma   90.00
#
_symmetry.space_group_name_H-M   'P 1'
#
loop_
_entity.id
_entity.type
_entity.pdbx_description
1 polymer ?
#
loop_
_entity_poly.entity_id
_entity_poly.type
_entity_poly.pdbx_seq_one_letter_code
_entity_poly.pdbx_strand_id
1 'polypeptide(L)'
;MTDSKNTNENVNEFFMLVDKLKEMEIEIANDLLTILLLYSIPESYENFRIAIESRDELPSPETLKIKLIEEANARKNKEIPTFHDSQRAL
;
A
#
# COMPACT_ATOMS: atom_id res chain seq x y z
N MET A 1 -12.36 10.80 6.45
CA MET A 1 -11.37 9.79 6.87
C MET A 1 -10.38 9.69 5.73
N THR A 2 -9.09 9.96 5.96
CA THR A 2 -8.10 9.95 4.88
C THR A 2 -7.70 8.51 4.56
N ASP A 3 -7.86 8.09 3.30
CA ASP A 3 -7.55 6.74 2.80
C ASP A 3 -6.15 6.26 3.20
N SER A 4 -5.21 7.20 3.35
CA SER A 4 -3.82 6.93 3.69
C SER A 4 -3.57 6.58 5.16
N LYS A 5 -4.41 7.03 6.10
CA LYS A 5 -4.33 6.57 7.51
C LYS A 5 -4.90 5.15 7.63
N ASN A 6 -5.96 4.87 6.89
CA ASN A 6 -6.61 3.57 6.82
C ASN A 6 -5.69 2.50 6.18
N THR A 7 -4.93 2.87 5.14
CA THR A 7 -4.06 1.91 4.42
C THR A 7 -2.94 1.32 5.30
N ASN A 8 -2.26 2.13 6.13
CA ASN A 8 -1.20 1.60 7.01
C ASN A 8 -1.76 0.67 8.10
N GLU A 9 -2.93 1.00 8.65
CA GLU A 9 -3.62 0.17 9.64
C GLU A 9 -4.05 -1.17 9.02
N ASN A 10 -4.65 -1.13 7.82
CA ASN A 10 -5.03 -2.32 7.05
C ASN A 10 -3.84 -3.24 6.72
N VAL A 11 -2.71 -2.66 6.28
CA VAL A 11 -1.49 -3.45 6.00
C VAL A 11 -0.99 -4.14 7.27
N ASN A 12 -0.95 -3.45 8.40
CA ASN A 12 -0.52 -4.07 9.65
C ASN A 12 -1.47 -5.18 10.10
N GLU A 13 -2.78 -4.95 10.00
CA GLU A 13 -3.80 -5.97 10.31
C GLU A 13 -3.67 -7.20 9.41
N PHE A 14 -3.47 -7.00 8.11
CA PHE A 14 -3.25 -8.08 7.17
C PHE A 14 -2.08 -8.99 7.58
N PHE A 15 -0.90 -8.41 7.84
CA PHE A 15 0.26 -9.21 8.23
C PHE A 15 0.10 -9.86 9.61
N MET A 16 -0.58 -9.23 10.56
CA MET A 16 -0.93 -9.87 11.83
C MET A 16 -1.83 -11.10 11.64
N LEU A 17 -2.76 -11.07 10.68
CA LEU A 17 -3.60 -12.23 10.35
C LEU A 17 -2.79 -13.34 9.67
N VAL A 18 -1.89 -12.98 8.75
CA VAL A 18 -0.96 -13.94 8.12
C VAL A 18 -0.09 -14.62 9.17
N ASP A 19 0.45 -13.88 10.13
CA ASP A 19 1.26 -14.43 11.22
C ASP A 19 0.46 -15.41 12.08
N LYS A 20 -0.79 -15.09 12.43
CA LYS A 20 -1.68 -16.01 13.15
C LYS A 20 -1.99 -17.28 12.38
N LEU A 21 -2.18 -17.19 11.06
CA LEU A 21 -2.39 -18.37 10.22
C LEU A 21 -1.13 -19.25 10.21
N LYS A 22 0.05 -18.63 10.13
CA LYS A 22 1.33 -19.33 10.21
C LYS A 22 1.53 -20.02 11.56
N GLU A 23 1.13 -19.38 12.66
CA GLU A 23 1.14 -19.99 14.01
C GLU A 23 0.24 -21.24 14.10
N MET A 24 -0.81 -21.30 13.27
CA MET A 24 -1.70 -22.45 13.14
C MET A 24 -1.23 -23.49 12.12
N GLU A 25 0.02 -23.39 11.65
CA GLU A 25 0.60 -24.23 10.59
C GLU A 25 -0.14 -24.11 9.24
N ILE A 26 -0.83 -22.99 9.02
CA ILE A 26 -1.50 -22.66 7.75
C ILE A 26 -0.57 -21.72 6.97
N GLU A 27 0.17 -22.28 6.03
CA GLU A 27 1.01 -21.51 5.12
C GLU A 27 0.24 -21.10 3.86
N ILE A 28 0.29 -19.81 3.54
CA ILE A 28 -0.24 -19.26 2.29
C ILE A 28 0.93 -18.94 1.38
N ALA A 29 0.85 -19.38 0.12
CA ALA A 29 1.86 -19.07 -0.88
C ALA A 29 2.05 -17.56 -1.05
N ASN A 30 3.30 -17.11 -1.21
CA ASN A 30 3.64 -15.70 -1.32
C ASN A 30 2.88 -14.98 -2.44
N ASP A 31 2.71 -15.61 -3.60
CA ASP A 31 1.99 -15.01 -4.72
C ASP A 31 0.53 -14.75 -4.36
N LEU A 32 -0.10 -15.67 -3.61
CA LEU A 32 -1.47 -15.49 -3.13
C LEU A 32 -1.55 -14.41 -2.05
N LEU A 33 -0.57 -14.34 -1.13
CA LEU A 33 -0.49 -13.24 -0.16
C LEU A 33 -0.34 -11.88 -0.85
N THR A 34 0.48 -11.79 -1.90
CA THR A 34 0.64 -10.58 -2.69
C THR A 34 -0.67 -10.17 -3.36
N ILE A 35 -1.39 -11.10 -3.98
CA ILE A 35 -2.69 -10.82 -4.60
C ILE A 35 -3.71 -10.40 -3.52
N LEU A 36 -3.82 -11.13 -2.41
CA LEU A 36 -4.76 -10.79 -1.34
C LEU A 36 -4.50 -9.40 -0.76
N LEU A 37 -3.24 -9.03 -0.55
CA LEU A 37 -2.86 -7.70 -0.10
C LEU A 37 -3.18 -6.63 -1.16
N LEU A 38 -2.95 -6.92 -2.44
CA LEU A 38 -3.21 -5.96 -3.53
C LEU A 38 -4.70 -5.66 -3.69
N TYR A 39 -5.56 -6.63 -3.37
CA TYR A 39 -7.03 -6.48 -3.45
C TYR A 39 -7.67 -6.09 -2.12
N SER A 40 -6.92 -6.05 -1.01
CA SER A 40 -7.42 -5.54 0.28
C SER A 40 -7.34 -4.03 0.42
N ILE A 41 -6.67 -3.32 -0.51
CA ILE A 41 -6.53 -1.86 -0.48
C ILE A 41 -7.72 -1.15 -1.16
N PRO A 42 -7.99 0.13 -0.79
CA PRO A 42 -9.10 0.89 -1.39
C PRO A 42 -8.98 1.07 -2.91
N GLU A 43 -10.12 1.21 -3.60
CA GLU A 43 -10.18 1.47 -5.04
C GLU A 43 -9.40 2.72 -5.47
N SER A 44 -9.23 3.71 -4.58
CA SER A 44 -8.40 4.88 -4.85
C SER A 44 -6.93 4.53 -5.15
N TYR A 45 -6.48 3.30 -4.88
CA TYR A 45 -5.16 2.77 -5.23
C TYR A 45 -5.13 2.01 -6.57
N GLU A 46 -6.16 2.12 -7.41
CA GLU A 46 -6.25 1.41 -8.70
C GLU A 46 -4.98 1.55 -9.57
N ASN A 47 -4.46 2.78 -9.75
CA ASN A 47 -3.22 2.99 -10.52
C ASN A 47 -2.02 2.25 -9.93
N PHE A 48 -1.95 2.13 -8.61
CA PHE A 48 -0.91 1.35 -7.95
C PHE A 48 -1.10 -0.14 -8.23
N ARG A 49 -2.33 -0.67 -8.18
CA ARG A 49 -2.61 -2.07 -8.53
C ARG A 49 -2.19 -2.37 -9.97
N ILE A 50 -2.60 -1.55 -10.93
CA ILE A 50 -2.25 -1.72 -12.35
C ILE A 50 -0.72 -1.75 -12.53
N ALA A 51 0.02 -0.89 -11.82
CA ALA A 51 1.48 -0.84 -11.89
C ALA A 51 2.18 -2.07 -11.28
N ILE A 52 1.52 -2.78 -10.37
CA ILE A 52 2.01 -4.06 -9.82
C ILE A 52 1.62 -5.22 -10.74
N GLU A 53 0.38 -5.26 -11.22
CA GLU A 53 -0.15 -6.31 -12.11
C GLU A 53 0.51 -6.33 -13.50
N SER A 54 1.03 -5.20 -13.97
CA SER A 54 1.72 -5.10 -15.26
C SER A 54 3.16 -5.63 -15.25
N ARG A 55 3.68 -6.06 -14.09
CA ARG A 55 5.03 -6.64 -13.98
C ARG A 55 5.02 -8.11 -14.39
N ASP A 56 6.10 -8.57 -15.00
CA ASP A 56 6.28 -9.99 -15.37
C ASP A 56 6.27 -10.92 -14.15
N GLU A 57 6.80 -10.43 -13.02
CA GLU A 57 6.83 -11.14 -11.75
C GLU A 57 6.19 -10.30 -10.63
N LEU A 58 5.36 -10.95 -9.82
CA LEU A 58 4.78 -10.32 -8.64
C LEU A 58 5.86 -10.04 -7.58
N PRO A 59 5.79 -8.90 -6.89
CA PRO A 59 6.66 -8.66 -5.74
C PRO A 59 6.36 -9.64 -4.61
N SER A 60 7.35 -9.91 -3.75
CA SER A 60 7.07 -10.58 -2.47
C SER A 60 6.12 -9.74 -1.60
N PRO A 61 5.37 -10.36 -0.67
CA PRO A 61 4.45 -9.62 0.21
C PRO A 61 5.18 -8.48 0.96
N GLU A 62 6.41 -8.71 1.40
CA GLU A 62 7.23 -7.73 2.13
C GLU A 62 7.66 -6.57 1.23
N THR A 63 7.99 -6.87 -0.01
CA THR A 63 8.29 -5.84 -1.02
C THR A 63 7.04 -5.01 -1.33
N LEU A 64 5.88 -5.67 -1.46
CA LEU A 64 4.61 -5.00 -1.70
C LEU A 64 4.22 -4.09 -0.53
N LYS A 65 4.40 -4.57 0.72
CA LYS A 65 4.20 -3.79 1.94
C LYS A 65 4.98 -2.47 1.93
N ILE A 66 6.28 -2.53 1.61
CA ILE A 66 7.14 -1.34 1.54
C ILE A 66 6.61 -0.36 0.48
N LYS A 67 6.36 -0.86 -0.74
CA LYS A 67 5.86 -0.04 -1.86
C LYS A 67 4.52 0.65 -1.54
N LEU A 68 3.62 -0.06 -0.86
CA LEU A 68 2.31 0.47 -0.51
C LEU A 68 2.40 1.56 0.57
N ILE A 69 3.29 1.41 1.55
CA ILE A 69 3.57 2.43 2.56
C ILE A 69 4.20 3.68 1.91
N GLU A 70 5.14 3.49 0.99
CA GLU A 70 5.74 4.58 0.20
C GLU A 70 4.70 5.36 -0.59
N GLU A 71 3.81 4.66 -1.31
CA GLU A 71 2.71 5.27 -2.07
C GLU A 71 1.74 6.03 -1.15
N ALA A 72 1.34 5.43 -0.02
CA ALA A 72 0.47 6.08 0.96
C ALA A 72 1.08 7.37 1.54
N ASN A 73 2.40 7.38 1.78
CA ASN A 73 3.13 8.57 2.24
C ASN A 73 3.27 9.62 1.13
N ALA A 74 3.53 9.21 -0.11
CA ALA A 74 3.61 10.11 -1.26
C ALA A 74 2.28 10.83 -1.51
N ARG A 75 1.14 10.14 -1.31
CA ARG A 75 -0.20 10.73 -1.38
C ARG A 75 -0.43 11.79 -0.29
N LYS A 76 -0.06 11.50 0.97
CA LYS A 76 -0.15 12.48 2.07
C LYS A 76 0.63 13.76 1.76
N ASN A 77 1.82 13.64 1.17
CA ASN A 77 2.68 14.78 0.86
C ASN A 77 2.11 15.67 -0.27
N LYS A 78 1.30 15.10 -1.18
CA LYS A 78 0.62 15.86 -2.26
C LYS A 78 -0.60 16.65 -1.77
N GLU A 79 -1.20 16.25 -0.65
CA GLU A 79 -2.37 16.93 -0.07
C GLU A 79 -2.00 18.19 0.72
N ILE A 80 -0.71 18.40 1.04
CA ILE A 80 -0.23 19.61 1.72
C ILE A 80 -0.09 20.71 0.65
N PRO A 81 -0.90 21.79 0.66
CA PRO A 81 -0.69 22.90 -0.26
C PRO A 81 0.66 23.53 0.09
N THR A 82 1.64 23.42 -0.79
CA THR A 82 2.88 24.17 -0.66
C THR A 82 2.55 25.65 -0.90
N PHE A 83 2.25 26.39 0.17
CA PHE A 83 2.18 27.85 0.16
C PHE A 83 3.60 28.41 -0.06
N HIS A 84 4.11 28.36 -1.29
CA HIS A 84 5.39 28.98 -1.62
C HIS A 84 5.42 29.49 -3.07
N ASP A 85 4.35 30.14 -3.53
CA ASP A 85 4.34 30.85 -4.83
C ASP A 85 3.71 32.25 -4.74
N SER A 86 3.85 32.94 -3.61
CA SER A 86 3.36 34.33 -3.44
C SER A 86 4.44 35.38 -3.20
N GLN A 87 5.70 35.14 -3.62
CA GLN A 87 6.73 36.18 -3.65
C GLN A 87 7.47 36.23 -5.00
N ARG A 88 6.72 36.45 -6.09
CA ARG A 88 7.27 36.90 -7.38
C ARG A 88 6.35 37.91 -8.09
N ALA A 89 5.76 38.83 -7.34
CA ALA A 89 5.16 40.03 -7.91
C ALA A 89 5.30 41.19 -6.92
N LEU A 90 6.42 41.92 -7.05
CA LEU A 90 6.56 43.38 -7.08
C LEU A 90 8.04 43.76 -7.00
#